data_AF-A0A7C4MM72-F1
#
_entry.id   AF-A0A7C4MM72-F1
#
_cell.length_a   1.000
_cell.length_b   1.000
_cell.length_c   1.000
_cell.angle_alpha   90.00
_cell.angle_beta   90.00
_cell.angle_gamma   90.00
#
_symmetry.space_group_name_H-M   'P 1'
#
loop_
_entity.id
_entity.type
_entity.pdbx_description
1 polymer ?
#
loop_
_entity_poly.entity_id
_entity_poly.type
_entity_poly.pdbx_seq_one_letter_code
_entity_poly.pdbx_strand_id
1 'polypeptide(L)'
;MPYVSTIERLAIERGLKQGLQQGLQQGLQQGLQQGLQRGLQKGMAKGKAAGLTEGMRKALQNVIFDTLKLRFGKVGRTIRSTVSGIQDINALKRLHQHAVFCETLSDFQHKMVEINGDSIQ
;
A
#
# COMPACT_ATOMS: atom_id res chain seq x y z
N MET A 1 -27.20 54.63 -32.96
CA MET A 1 -26.98 53.35 -32.25
C MET A 1 -26.77 52.29 -33.31
N PRO A 2 -25.64 51.56 -33.33
CA PRO A 2 -25.38 50.61 -34.40
C PRO A 2 -26.37 49.44 -34.26
N TYR A 3 -27.22 49.25 -35.27
CA TYR A 3 -28.18 48.17 -35.32
C TYR A 3 -27.42 46.89 -35.64
N VAL A 4 -27.14 46.09 -34.60
CA VAL A 4 -26.59 44.75 -34.80
C VAL A 4 -27.57 43.97 -35.66
N SER A 5 -27.15 43.59 -36.86
CA SER A 5 -27.97 42.85 -37.81
C SER A 5 -28.35 41.50 -37.21
N THR A 6 -29.53 40.98 -37.56
CA THR A 6 -29.99 39.65 -37.14
C THR A 6 -28.93 38.58 -37.43
N ILE A 7 -28.17 38.75 -38.51
CA ILE A 7 -27.06 37.87 -38.91
C ILE A 7 -25.89 37.94 -37.92
N GLU A 8 -25.53 39.13 -37.44
CA GLU A 8 -24.43 39.33 -36.49
C GLU A 8 -24.75 38.71 -35.11
N ARG A 9 -25.99 38.83 -34.63
CA ARG A 9 -26.43 38.13 -33.41
C ARG A 9 -26.34 36.61 -33.55
N LEU A 10 -26.79 36.07 -34.68
CA LEU A 10 -26.72 34.64 -34.99
C LEU A 10 -25.28 34.13 -35.06
N ALA A 11 -24.38 34.91 -35.65
CA ALA A 11 -22.96 34.57 -35.72
C ALA A 11 -22.31 34.55 -34.32
N ILE A 12 -22.58 35.55 -33.49
CA ILE A 12 -22.08 35.62 -32.10
C ILE A 12 -22.61 34.45 -31.26
N GLU A 13 -23.91 34.15 -31.35
CA GLU A 13 -24.52 33.06 -30.58
C GLU A 13 -23.94 31.69 -30.99
N ARG A 14 -23.72 31.47 -32.29
CA ARG A 14 -23.09 30.25 -32.80
C ARG A 14 -21.63 30.14 -32.36
N GLY A 15 -20.85 31.23 -32.49
CA GLY A 15 -19.45 31.26 -32.06
C GLY A 15 -19.30 30.99 -30.56
N LEU A 16 -20.18 31.56 -29.74
CA LEU A 16 -20.16 31.37 -28.29
C LEU A 16 -20.57 29.94 -27.89
N LYS A 17 -21.62 29.38 -28.53
CA LYS A 17 -22.01 27.98 -28.33
C LYS A 17 -20.89 27.01 -28.74
N GLN A 18 -20.27 27.23 -29.90
CA GLN A 18 -19.18 26.38 -30.38
C GLN A 18 -17.93 26.49 -29.50
N GLY A 19 -17.53 27.71 -29.12
CA GLY A 19 -16.39 27.93 -28.23
C GLY A 19 -16.59 27.32 -26.85
N LEU A 20 -17.79 27.46 -26.28
CA LEU A 20 -18.14 26.84 -24.99
C LEU A 20 -18.14 25.31 -25.09
N GLN A 21 -18.74 24.75 -26.15
CA GLN A 21 -18.79 23.31 -26.35
C GLN A 21 -17.39 22.72 -26.54
N GLN A 22 -16.54 23.35 -27.36
CA GLN A 22 -15.15 22.91 -27.57
C GLN A 22 -14.32 23.06 -26.30
N GLY A 23 -14.40 24.20 -25.61
CA GLY A 23 -13.67 24.43 -24.36
C GLY A 23 -14.06 23.45 -23.27
N LEU A 24 -15.35 23.16 -23.12
CA LEU A 24 -15.85 22.19 -22.13
C LEU A 24 -15.43 20.76 -22.51
N GLN A 25 -15.52 20.38 -23.78
CA GLN A 25 -15.11 19.06 -24.24
C GLN A 25 -13.61 18.83 -24.06
N GLN A 26 -12.77 19.80 -24.44
CA GLN A 26 -11.33 19.73 -24.27
C GLN A 26 -10.94 19.73 -22.79
N GLY A 27 -11.52 20.64 -21.98
CA GLY A 27 -11.25 20.73 -20.55
C GLY A 27 -11.65 19.45 -19.81
N LEU A 28 -12.82 18.89 -20.12
CA LEU A 28 -13.27 17.63 -19.54
C LEU A 28 -12.36 16.47 -19.95
N GLN A 29 -12.01 16.37 -21.24
CA GLN A 29 -11.17 15.28 -21.74
C GLN A 29 -9.78 15.32 -21.12
N GLN A 30 -9.14 16.50 -21.08
CA GLN A 30 -7.83 16.68 -20.46
C GLN A 30 -7.88 16.44 -18.95
N GLY A 31 -8.88 17.00 -18.27
CA GLY A 31 -9.06 16.84 -16.82
C GLY A 31 -9.27 15.38 -16.44
N LEU A 32 -10.12 14.65 -17.17
CA LEU A 32 -10.38 13.23 -16.93
C LEU A 32 -9.13 12.39 -17.21
N GLN A 33 -8.44 12.62 -18.32
CA GLN A 33 -7.25 11.86 -18.68
C GLN A 33 -6.13 12.06 -17.66
N GLN A 34 -5.85 13.30 -17.27
CA GLN A 34 -4.83 13.59 -16.25
C GLN A 34 -5.22 13.06 -14.87
N GLY A 35 -6.49 13.23 -14.48
CA GLY A 35 -7.02 12.76 -13.21
C GLY A 35 -6.93 11.23 -13.10
N LEU A 36 -7.37 10.51 -14.13
CA LEU A 36 -7.33 9.05 -14.19
C LEU A 36 -5.89 8.53 -14.18
N GLN A 37 -5.00 9.11 -15.00
CA GLN A 37 -3.61 8.68 -15.08
C GLN A 37 -2.88 8.86 -13.74
N ARG A 38 -3.04 10.02 -13.10
CA ARG A 38 -2.45 10.29 -11.79
C ARG A 38 -3.05 9.41 -10.70
N GLY A 39 -4.37 9.22 -10.71
CA GLY A 39 -5.08 8.37 -9.76
C GLY A 39 -4.61 6.92 -9.83
N LEU A 40 -4.56 6.37 -11.04
CA LEU A 40 -4.16 4.99 -11.28
C LEU A 40 -2.69 4.75 -10.95
N GLN A 41 -1.78 5.64 -11.37
CA GLN A 41 -0.36 5.53 -11.01
C GLN A 41 -0.14 5.56 -9.49
N LYS A 42 -0.75 6.53 -8.79
CA LYS A 42 -0.63 6.63 -7.33
C LYS A 42 -1.25 5.43 -6.62
N GLY A 43 -2.42 4.99 -7.07
CA GLY A 43 -3.11 3.82 -6.51
C GLY A 43 -2.30 2.55 -6.68
N MET A 44 -1.79 2.30 -7.88
CA MET A 44 -0.97 1.13 -8.19
C MET A 44 0.35 1.13 -7.43
N ALA A 45 1.04 2.27 -7.36
CA ALA A 45 2.29 2.39 -6.61
C ALA A 45 2.10 2.11 -5.11
N LYS A 46 1.09 2.73 -4.49
CA LYS A 46 0.76 2.49 -3.07
C LYS A 46 0.34 1.04 -2.82
N GLY A 47 -0.52 0.48 -3.67
CA GLY A 47 -0.99 -0.90 -3.54
C GLY A 47 0.15 -1.91 -3.68
N LYS A 48 1.03 -1.72 -4.67
CA LYS A 48 2.20 -2.59 -4.87
C LYS A 48 3.17 -2.51 -3.69
N ALA A 49 3.46 -1.31 -3.20
CA ALA A 49 4.36 -1.13 -2.05
C ALA A 49 3.80 -1.77 -0.78
N ALA A 50 2.51 -1.53 -0.47
CA ALA A 50 1.84 -2.13 0.68
C ALA A 50 1.81 -3.66 0.58
N GLY A 51 1.42 -4.19 -0.59
CA GLY A 51 1.35 -5.63 -0.82
C GLY A 51 2.71 -6.33 -0.74
N LEU A 52 3.78 -5.70 -1.24
CA LEU A 52 5.13 -6.25 -1.14
C LEU A 52 5.61 -6.31 0.32
N THR A 53 5.42 -5.22 1.07
CA THR A 53 5.79 -5.14 2.49
C THR A 53 5.02 -6.17 3.32
N GLU A 54 3.70 -6.28 3.12
CA GLU A 54 2.87 -7.25 3.81
C GLU A 54 3.25 -8.69 3.43
N GLY A 55 3.50 -8.95 2.15
CA GLY A 55 3.95 -10.25 1.65
C GLY A 55 5.29 -10.66 2.25
N MET A 56 6.27 -9.75 2.28
CA MET A 56 7.58 -10.00 2.89
C MET A 56 7.47 -10.27 4.38
N ARG A 57 6.62 -9.54 5.10
CA ARG A 57 6.34 -9.76 6.53
C ARG A 57 5.77 -11.16 6.76
N LYS A 58 4.71 -11.53 6.04
CA LYS A 58 4.10 -12.88 6.14
C LYS A 58 5.09 -13.98 5.78
N ALA A 59 5.92 -13.76 4.74
CA ALA A 59 6.95 -14.71 4.35
C ALA A 59 7.98 -14.93 5.48
N LEU A 60 8.49 -13.86 6.09
CA LEU A 60 9.42 -13.98 7.22
C LEU A 60 8.78 -14.69 8.42
N GLN A 61 7.54 -14.38 8.75
CA GLN A 61 6.81 -15.07 9.81
C GLN A 61 6.71 -16.57 9.53
N ASN A 62 6.36 -16.95 8.30
CA ASN A 62 6.30 -18.35 7.90
C ASN A 62 7.66 -19.04 8.00
N VAL A 63 8.73 -18.40 7.53
CA VAL A 63 10.10 -18.95 7.63
C VAL A 63 10.51 -19.17 9.09
N ILE A 64 10.16 -18.26 10.00
CA ILE A 64 10.40 -18.45 11.44
C ILE A 64 9.66 -19.70 11.93
N PHE A 65 8.38 -19.84 11.59
CA PHE A 65 7.60 -21.01 12.00
C PHE A 65 8.14 -22.31 11.43
N ASP A 66 8.52 -22.32 10.15
CA ASP A 66 9.08 -23.50 9.51
C ASP A 66 10.43 -23.87 10.12
N THR A 67 11.27 -22.88 10.43
CA THR A 67 12.55 -23.10 11.14
C THR A 67 12.31 -23.73 12.51
N LEU A 68 11.40 -23.17 13.32
CA LEU A 68 11.08 -23.71 14.64
C LEU A 68 10.45 -25.10 14.55
N LYS A 69 9.62 -25.34 13.53
CA LYS A 69 8.99 -26.64 13.30
C LYS A 69 10.01 -27.71 12.91
N LEU A 70 11.01 -27.36 12.10
CA LEU A 70 12.09 -28.26 11.71
C LEU A 70 13.01 -28.59 12.89
N ARG A 71 13.32 -27.61 13.75
CA ARG A 71 14.25 -27.80 14.88
C ARG A 71 13.61 -28.45 16.10
N PHE A 72 12.38 -28.07 16.44
CA PHE A 72 11.73 -28.44 17.71
C PHE A 72 10.41 -29.20 17.53
N GLY A 73 9.98 -29.47 16.29
CA GLY A 73 8.75 -30.21 16.01
C GLY A 73 7.50 -29.36 16.17
N LYS A 74 6.72 -29.58 17.24
CA LYS A 74 5.44 -28.87 17.43
C LYS A 74 5.68 -27.47 18.01
N VAL A 75 5.36 -26.44 17.22
CA VAL A 75 5.35 -25.05 17.67
C VAL A 75 4.01 -24.70 18.31
N GLY A 76 4.05 -24.15 19.53
CA GLY A 76 2.84 -23.76 20.28
C GLY A 76 2.06 -22.60 19.64
N ARG A 77 0.74 -22.55 19.91
CA ARG A 77 -0.16 -21.48 19.41
C ARG A 77 0.26 -20.09 19.88
N THR A 78 0.82 -19.96 21.07
CA THR A 78 1.28 -18.69 21.64
C THR A 78 2.38 -18.06 20.78
N ILE A 79 3.43 -18.82 20.45
CA ILE A 79 4.50 -18.36 19.56
C ILE A 79 3.93 -17.93 18.21
N ARG A 80 2.96 -18.70 17.69
CA ARG A 80 2.31 -18.37 16.42
C ARG A 80 1.59 -17.04 16.44
N SER A 81 0.79 -16.80 17.48
CA SER A 81 0.07 -15.55 17.64
C SER A 81 1.02 -14.36 17.79
N THR A 82 2.07 -14.49 18.60
CA THR A 82 3.00 -13.38 18.87
C THR A 82 3.81 -13.02 17.63
N VAL A 83 4.43 -14.00 16.96
CA VAL A 83 5.21 -13.75 15.73
C VAL A 83 4.33 -13.16 14.64
N SER A 84 3.06 -13.59 14.53
CA SER A 84 2.09 -13.03 13.57
C SER A 84 1.74 -11.57 13.85
N GLY A 85 1.77 -11.16 15.12
CA GLY A 85 1.51 -9.80 15.59
C GLY A 85 2.65 -8.81 15.34
N ILE A 86 3.88 -9.28 15.11
CA ILE A 86 5.02 -8.41 14.83
C ILE A 86 4.86 -7.76 13.45
N GLN A 87 4.83 -6.43 13.41
CA GLN A 87 4.73 -5.65 12.17
C GLN A 87 6.10 -5.23 11.61
N ASP A 88 7.10 -5.04 12.46
CA ASP A 88 8.44 -4.63 12.03
C ASP A 88 9.19 -5.79 11.36
N ILE A 89 9.57 -5.58 10.09
CA ILE A 89 10.37 -6.51 9.30
C ILE A 89 11.76 -6.73 9.91
N ASN A 90 12.36 -5.69 10.51
CA ASN A 90 13.70 -5.82 11.11
C ASN A 90 13.65 -6.64 12.40
N ALA A 91 12.64 -6.43 13.24
CA ALA A 91 12.35 -7.31 14.37
C ALA A 91 12.16 -8.76 13.93
N LEU A 92 11.40 -9.03 12.86
CA LEU A 92 11.24 -10.38 12.31
C LEU A 92 12.57 -10.98 11.81
N LYS A 93 13.42 -10.19 11.15
CA LYS A 93 14.76 -10.67 10.71
C LYS A 93 15.64 -11.05 11.91
N ARG A 94 15.70 -10.20 12.94
CA ARG A 94 16.43 -10.48 14.19
C ARG A 94 15.89 -11.73 14.87
N LEU A 95 14.56 -11.86 14.92
CA LEU A 95 13.90 -13.03 15.49
C LEU A 95 14.17 -14.30 14.69
N HIS A 96 14.20 -14.22 13.35
CA HIS A 96 14.57 -15.34 12.51
C HIS A 96 16.01 -15.79 12.74
N GLN A 97 16.97 -14.86 12.80
CA GLN A 97 18.34 -15.18 13.16
C GLN A 97 18.41 -15.89 14.51
N HIS A 98 17.69 -15.38 15.51
CA HIS A 98 17.62 -16.03 16.82
C HIS A 98 16.96 -17.42 16.78
N ALA A 99 15.93 -17.62 15.94
CA ALA A 99 15.29 -18.93 15.74
C ALA A 99 16.25 -20.00 15.19
N VAL A 100 17.29 -19.59 14.47
CA VAL A 100 18.32 -20.49 13.94
C VAL A 100 19.33 -20.87 15.02
N PHE A 101 19.66 -19.97 15.94
CA PHE A 101 20.70 -20.18 16.95
C PHE A 101 20.20 -20.62 18.33
N CYS A 102 18.91 -20.46 18.65
CA CYS A 102 18.39 -20.81 19.98
C CYS A 102 18.56 -22.31 20.27
N GLU A 103 18.92 -22.70 21.50
CA GLU A 103 19.07 -24.11 21.86
C GLU A 103 17.73 -24.74 22.25
N THR A 104 16.82 -23.93 22.80
CA THR A 104 15.49 -24.38 23.22
C THR A 104 14.36 -23.47 22.71
N LEU A 105 13.13 -23.99 22.74
CA LEU A 105 11.93 -23.18 22.52
C LEU A 105 11.71 -22.12 23.60
N SER A 106 12.17 -22.36 24.83
CA SER A 106 12.05 -21.43 25.94
C SER A 106 12.91 -20.19 25.74
N ASP A 107 14.17 -20.37 25.29
CA ASP A 107 15.07 -19.25 24.99
C ASP A 107 14.50 -18.37 23.88
N PHE A 108 13.95 -19.01 22.85
CA PHE A 108 13.27 -18.31 21.76
C PHE A 108 12.08 -17.49 22.26
N GLN A 109 11.26 -18.06 23.16
CA GLN A 109 10.12 -17.35 23.74
C GLN A 109 10.55 -16.14 24.57
N HIS A 110 11.62 -16.26 25.36
CA HIS A 110 12.14 -15.16 26.15
C HIS A 110 12.60 -14.00 25.25
N LYS A 111 13.36 -14.31 24.20
CA LYS A 111 13.83 -13.29 23.24
C LYS A 111 12.67 -12.64 22.46
N MET A 112 11.62 -13.41 22.18
CA MET A 112 10.41 -12.91 21.54
C MET A 112 9.65 -11.90 22.43
N VAL A 113 9.60 -12.13 23.75
CA VAL A 113 8.99 -11.18 24.71
C VAL A 113 9.82 -9.91 24.80
N GLU A 114 11.14 -10.01 24.83
CA GLU A 114 12.05 -8.85 24.85
C GLU A 114 11.85 -7.95 23.62
N ILE A 115 11.85 -8.53 22.41
CA ILE A 115 11.65 -7.79 21.15
C ILE A 115 10.26 -7.13 21.07
N ASN A 116 9.25 -7.73 21.70
CA ASN A 116 7.89 -7.19 21.74
C ASN A 116 7.71 -6.14 22.86
N GLY A 117 8.47 -6.25 23.96
CA GLY A 117 8.48 -5.30 25.07
C GLY A 117 9.15 -3.97 24.72
N ASP A 118 10.22 -4.02 23.93
CA ASP A 118 10.90 -2.82 23.41
C ASP A 118 10.05 -1.99 22.42
N SER A 119 8.90 -2.52 21.98
CA SER A 119 7.95 -1.77 21.13
C SER A 119 6.92 -0.96 21.94
N ILE A 120 7.00 -0.96 23.28
CA ILE A 120 6.06 -0.29 24.20
C ILE A 120 6.73 0.86 25.01
N GLN A 121 8.01 1.15 24.78
CA GLN A 121 8.69 2.36 25.30
C GLN A 121 9.01 3.33 24.18
#